data_AF-A0A836QER1-F1
#
_entry.id   AF-A0A836QER1-F1
#
_cell.length_a   1.000
_cell.length_b   1.000
_cell.length_c   1.000
_cell.angle_alpha   90.00
_cell.angle_beta   90.00
_cell.angle_gamma   90.00
#
_symmetry.space_group_name_H-M   'P 1'
#
loop_
_entity.id
_entity.type
_entity.pdbx_description
1 polymer ?
#
loop_
_entity_poly.entity_id
_entity_poly.type
_entity_poly.pdbx_seq_one_letter_code
_entity_poly.pdbx_strand_id
1 'polypeptide(L)'
;MLLVVSIIFFYYSKLEGKTFGKYFLCIGIFLLVSSPMLLNKFDTFGDPLYFDYGGKIFTGEFGTLQSVNTSNLDYTAINYIDEHGIMQFLDRFFITGIFNIVEQLTRISFPYLIFLIPFGIIFSLRAFDQTQKFVNANWILILTTLSLMVIIFAVIPERRFLFYLFPFLIIFGTIPIQRLIEYGLSTFSFTHKQKNSSLLIIILIVIILSSLFLTRYDIQDQSEQQEQIEFIKLLNDRISGKILDAGNTLKGINYLNLSEPNTKFRSIGQEGIIMSSVLYNENINVINIFGSTLNDFILNSEQENLKYIAINEEGITEIWYPFLSDIYENEQNYSYLKKILDTNELGFKKFKVKVFEIDYNKFHELRS
;
A
#
# COMPACT_ATOMS: atom_id res chain seq x y z
N MET A 1 -3.45 7.90 -15.24
CA MET A 1 -4.74 8.56 -15.54
C MET A 1 -4.75 9.34 -16.84
N LEU A 2 -3.85 10.31 -17.03
CA LEU A 2 -3.78 11.11 -18.27
C LEU A 2 -3.81 10.23 -19.54
N LEU A 3 -2.88 9.27 -19.65
CA LEU A 3 -2.80 8.33 -20.78
C LEU A 3 -4.14 7.62 -21.06
N VAL A 4 -4.81 7.13 -20.03
CA VAL A 4 -6.08 6.40 -20.16
C VAL A 4 -7.19 7.32 -20.67
N VAL A 5 -7.29 8.54 -20.13
CA VAL A 5 -8.24 9.55 -20.59
C VAL A 5 -7.94 9.97 -22.03
N SER A 6 -6.66 10.07 -22.40
CA SER A 6 -6.23 10.33 -23.78
C SER A 6 -6.70 9.24 -24.73
N ILE A 7 -6.53 7.96 -24.38
CA ILE A 7 -7.04 6.83 -25.17
C ILE A 7 -8.54 6.96 -25.39
N ILE A 8 -9.31 7.18 -24.32
CA ILE A 8 -10.77 7.33 -24.39
C ILE A 8 -11.16 8.52 -25.28
N PHE A 9 -10.47 9.66 -25.12
CA PHE A 9 -10.69 10.85 -25.92
C PHE A 9 -10.48 10.57 -27.41
N PHE A 10 -9.36 9.97 -27.80
CA PHE A 10 -9.07 9.70 -29.20
C PHE A 10 -9.93 8.58 -29.79
N TYR A 11 -10.35 7.61 -28.97
CA TYR A 11 -11.26 6.56 -29.41
C TYR A 11 -12.65 7.09 -29.78
N TYR A 12 -13.14 8.13 -29.07
CA TYR A 12 -14.50 8.65 -29.24
C TYR A 12 -14.62 10.00 -29.94
N SER A 13 -13.56 10.80 -29.98
CA SER A 13 -13.58 12.12 -30.61
C SER A 13 -13.25 11.99 -32.08
N LYS A 14 -14.04 12.67 -32.93
CA LYS A 14 -13.62 12.89 -34.32
C LYS A 14 -12.41 13.82 -34.30
N LEU A 15 -11.33 13.37 -34.93
CA LEU A 15 -10.06 14.10 -35.05
C LEU A 15 -10.22 15.28 -36.03
N GLU A 16 -10.85 16.35 -35.57
CA GLU A 16 -10.88 17.64 -36.25
C GLU A 16 -9.87 18.59 -35.61
N GLY A 17 -9.26 19.50 -36.40
CA GLY A 17 -8.19 20.39 -35.93
C GLY A 17 -8.56 21.22 -34.69
N LYS A 18 -9.82 21.67 -34.57
CA LYS A 18 -10.32 22.38 -33.38
C LYS A 18 -10.37 21.51 -32.12
N THR A 19 -10.74 20.24 -32.27
CA THR A 19 -10.81 19.26 -31.17
C THR A 19 -9.41 18.90 -30.68
N PHE A 20 -8.45 18.79 -31.60
CA PHE A 20 -7.05 18.58 -31.28
C PHE A 20 -6.44 19.75 -30.51
N GLY A 21 -6.72 20.99 -30.92
CA GLY A 21 -6.26 22.20 -30.20
C GLY A 21 -6.79 22.27 -28.76
N LYS A 22 -8.07 21.92 -28.54
CA LYS A 22 -8.65 21.85 -27.18
C LYS A 22 -7.97 20.78 -26.31
N TYR A 23 -7.65 19.62 -26.89
CA TYR A 23 -6.94 18.57 -26.17
C TYR A 23 -5.53 19.01 -25.74
N PHE A 24 -4.78 19.70 -26.61
CA PHE A 24 -3.47 20.28 -26.24
C PHE A 24 -3.59 21.34 -25.15
N LEU A 25 -4.63 22.17 -25.19
CA LEU A 25 -4.91 23.11 -24.11
C LEU A 25 -5.14 22.39 -22.78
N CYS A 26 -5.91 21.29 -22.78
CA CYS A 26 -6.10 20.46 -21.59
C CYS A 26 -4.79 19.84 -21.08
N ILE A 27 -3.92 19.33 -21.98
CA ILE A 27 -2.58 18.86 -21.59
C ILE A 27 -1.77 20.00 -20.97
N GLY A 28 -1.79 21.19 -21.57
CA GLY A 28 -1.10 22.38 -21.05
C GLY A 28 -1.55 22.71 -19.63
N ILE A 29 -2.86 22.75 -19.39
CA ILE A 29 -3.42 22.96 -18.04
C ILE A 29 -2.99 21.83 -17.09
N PHE A 30 -3.05 20.56 -17.50
CA PHE A 30 -2.61 19.44 -16.67
C PHE A 30 -1.12 19.56 -16.28
N LEU A 31 -0.26 19.92 -17.22
CA LEU A 31 1.17 20.13 -16.96
C LEU A 31 1.40 21.34 -16.04
N LEU A 32 0.67 22.44 -16.21
CA LEU A 32 0.74 23.58 -15.29
C LEU A 32 0.34 23.19 -13.87
N VAL A 33 -0.76 22.46 -13.70
CA VAL A 33 -1.24 22.00 -12.38
C VAL A 33 -0.26 21.01 -11.73
N SER A 34 0.35 20.12 -12.51
CA SER A 34 1.33 19.14 -12.01
C SER A 34 2.74 19.71 -11.86
N SER A 35 3.04 20.87 -12.45
CA SER A 35 4.38 21.45 -12.47
C SER A 35 5.01 21.67 -11.09
N PRO A 36 4.30 22.15 -10.05
CA PRO A 36 4.94 22.36 -8.74
C PRO A 36 5.42 21.03 -8.14
N MET A 37 4.64 19.96 -8.34
CA MET A 37 5.01 18.62 -7.89
C MET A 37 6.23 18.08 -8.65
N LEU A 38 6.27 18.28 -9.98
CA LEU A 38 7.39 17.84 -10.82
C LEU A 38 8.68 18.61 -10.50
N LEU A 39 8.58 19.92 -10.23
CA LEU A 39 9.72 20.74 -9.79
C LEU A 39 10.25 20.29 -8.44
N ASN A 40 9.37 20.07 -7.46
CA ASN A 40 9.78 19.57 -6.15
C ASN A 40 10.48 18.21 -6.25
N LYS A 41 10.01 17.33 -7.14
CA LYS A 41 10.71 16.06 -7.43
C LYS A 41 12.09 16.28 -8.06
N PHE A 42 12.19 17.18 -9.02
CA PHE A 42 13.47 17.52 -9.65
C PHE A 42 14.47 18.10 -8.64
N ASP A 43 14.03 19.01 -7.78
CA ASP A 43 14.87 19.59 -6.73
C ASP A 43 15.34 18.54 -5.71
N THR A 44 14.52 17.52 -5.45
CA THR A 44 14.83 16.45 -4.48
C THR A 44 15.70 15.34 -5.07
N PHE A 45 15.44 14.94 -6.32
CA PHE A 45 15.99 13.71 -6.90
C PHE A 45 16.77 13.92 -8.21
N GLY A 46 16.81 15.14 -8.75
CA GLY A 46 17.44 15.44 -10.04
C GLY A 46 16.62 14.99 -11.26
N ASP A 47 15.43 14.39 -11.06
CA ASP A 47 14.54 13.92 -12.13
C ASP A 47 13.06 14.21 -11.79
N PRO A 48 12.32 14.98 -12.61
CA PRO A 48 10.89 15.28 -12.35
C PRO A 48 9.99 14.04 -12.43
N LEU A 49 10.41 12.99 -13.15
CA LEU A 49 9.69 11.73 -13.30
C LEU A 49 10.26 10.62 -12.40
N TYR A 50 11.13 10.98 -11.45
CA TYR A 50 11.75 10.04 -10.54
C TYR A 50 10.73 9.11 -9.89
N PHE A 51 11.03 7.82 -9.95
CA PHE A 51 10.25 6.75 -9.38
C PHE A 51 11.18 5.82 -8.60
N ASP A 52 11.05 5.86 -7.27
CA ASP A 52 11.92 5.17 -6.31
C ASP A 52 12.03 3.64 -6.54
N TYR A 53 11.02 3.03 -7.16
CA TYR A 53 10.97 1.58 -7.38
C TYR A 53 11.42 1.12 -8.78
N GLY A 54 11.83 2.03 -9.67
CA GLY A 54 11.92 1.80 -11.13
C GLY A 54 12.80 0.62 -11.61
N GLY A 55 13.87 0.29 -10.89
CA GLY A 55 14.67 -0.94 -11.12
C GLY A 55 14.31 -2.05 -10.13
N LYS A 56 14.41 -1.75 -8.83
CA LYS A 56 14.20 -2.68 -7.71
C LYS A 56 12.90 -3.50 -7.79
N ILE A 57 11.84 -2.99 -8.44
CA ILE A 57 10.59 -3.74 -8.64
C ILE A 57 10.80 -5.07 -9.36
N PHE A 58 11.79 -5.18 -10.24
CA PHE A 58 12.05 -6.42 -10.97
C PHE A 58 12.81 -7.47 -10.17
N THR A 59 13.26 -7.17 -8.94
CA THR A 59 13.70 -8.22 -8.00
C THR A 59 12.53 -9.15 -7.61
N GLY A 60 11.29 -8.70 -7.84
CA GLY A 60 10.09 -9.44 -7.52
C GLY A 60 9.73 -9.39 -6.04
N GLU A 61 10.60 -8.94 -5.15
CA GLU A 61 10.40 -9.00 -3.70
C GLU A 61 10.06 -7.63 -3.10
N PHE A 62 9.02 -7.54 -2.27
CA PHE A 62 8.59 -6.27 -1.69
C PHE A 62 9.66 -5.67 -0.74
N GLY A 63 10.37 -6.53 0.00
CA GLY A 63 11.38 -6.11 0.98
C GLY A 63 12.58 -5.39 0.36
N THR A 64 12.94 -5.69 -0.89
CA THR A 64 14.07 -5.04 -1.57
C THR A 64 13.78 -3.57 -1.93
N LEU A 65 12.51 -3.19 -2.01
CA LEU A 65 12.13 -1.82 -2.41
C LEU A 65 12.51 -0.79 -1.35
N GLN A 66 12.46 -1.19 -0.08
CA GLN A 66 12.60 -0.30 1.08
C GLN A 66 13.84 -0.60 1.94
N SER A 67 14.62 -1.63 1.59
CA SER A 67 15.79 -2.01 2.39
C SER A 67 17.05 -1.25 1.99
N VAL A 68 17.88 -0.92 2.98
CA VAL A 68 19.08 -0.10 2.75
C VAL A 68 20.16 -0.88 1.99
N ASN A 69 20.30 -2.18 2.26
CA ASN A 69 21.25 -3.06 1.58
C ASN A 69 20.89 -3.33 0.11
N THR A 70 19.68 -2.98 -0.32
CA THR A 70 19.19 -3.14 -1.70
C THR A 70 18.97 -1.80 -2.39
N SER A 71 19.30 -0.68 -1.73
CA SER A 71 19.05 0.68 -2.23
C SER A 71 19.72 0.98 -3.58
N ASN A 72 20.92 0.46 -3.79
CA ASN A 72 21.73 0.65 -4.99
C ASN A 72 21.65 -0.52 -5.99
N LEU A 73 20.70 -1.45 -5.81
CA LEU A 73 20.52 -2.54 -6.75
C LEU A 73 19.93 -2.02 -8.07
N ASP A 74 20.73 -2.12 -9.13
CA ASP A 74 20.26 -1.97 -10.50
C ASP A 74 19.89 -3.36 -11.05
N TYR A 75 18.61 -3.70 -10.93
CA TYR A 75 18.07 -4.99 -11.32
C TYR A 75 16.91 -4.78 -12.28
N THR A 76 17.03 -5.21 -13.53
CA THR A 76 16.03 -4.96 -14.56
C THR A 76 15.16 -6.20 -14.83
N ALA A 77 14.09 -6.03 -15.60
CA ALA A 77 13.30 -7.14 -16.11
C ALA A 77 14.15 -8.16 -16.90
N ILE A 78 15.18 -7.68 -17.61
CA ILE A 78 16.07 -8.55 -18.40
C ILE A 78 16.92 -9.40 -17.46
N ASN A 79 17.46 -8.81 -16.39
CA ASN A 79 18.20 -9.57 -15.37
C ASN A 79 17.35 -10.70 -14.78
N TYR A 80 16.10 -10.42 -14.42
CA TYR A 80 15.18 -11.45 -13.94
C TYR A 80 14.97 -12.58 -14.96
N ILE A 81 14.75 -12.21 -16.23
CA ILE A 81 14.51 -13.19 -17.30
C ILE A 81 15.75 -14.03 -17.56
N ASP A 82 16.94 -13.45 -17.49
CA ASP A 82 18.19 -14.18 -17.70
C ASP A 82 18.48 -15.15 -16.56
N GLU A 83 18.15 -14.78 -15.32
CA GLU A 83 18.38 -15.61 -14.12
C GLU A 83 17.32 -16.71 -13.91
N HIS A 84 16.05 -16.38 -14.17
CA HIS A 84 14.90 -17.22 -13.83
C HIS A 84 14.12 -17.74 -15.04
N GLY A 85 14.36 -17.19 -16.22
CA GLY A 85 13.65 -17.53 -17.46
C GLY A 85 12.33 -16.77 -17.63
N ILE A 86 11.89 -16.67 -18.90
CA ILE A 86 10.70 -15.92 -19.29
C ILE A 86 9.40 -16.47 -18.66
N MET A 87 9.31 -17.79 -18.44
CA MET A 87 8.10 -18.39 -17.87
C MET A 87 7.93 -17.98 -16.40
N GLN A 88 9.03 -17.96 -15.63
CA GLN A 88 9.01 -17.51 -14.25
C GLN A 88 8.76 -16.00 -14.15
N PHE A 89 9.29 -15.21 -15.10
CA PHE A 89 8.95 -13.80 -15.22
C PHE A 89 7.44 -13.56 -15.43
N LEU A 90 6.81 -14.32 -16.34
CA LEU A 90 5.36 -14.21 -16.58
C LEU A 90 4.55 -14.61 -15.34
N ASP A 91 4.93 -15.70 -14.68
CA ASP A 91 4.25 -16.15 -13.46
C ASP A 91 4.36 -15.12 -12.32
N ARG A 92 5.59 -14.64 -12.05
CA ARG A 92 5.85 -13.68 -10.98
C ARG A 92 5.21 -12.33 -11.25
N PHE A 93 5.39 -11.75 -12.43
CA PHE A 93 4.98 -10.36 -12.66
C PHE A 93 3.58 -10.21 -13.26
N PHE A 94 3.10 -11.18 -14.02
CA PHE A 94 1.78 -11.09 -14.67
C PHE A 94 0.71 -11.89 -13.93
N ILE A 95 0.93 -13.20 -13.72
CA ILE A 95 -0.09 -14.05 -13.09
C ILE A 95 -0.32 -13.64 -11.64
N THR A 96 0.74 -13.51 -10.85
CA THR A 96 0.66 -13.04 -9.46
C THR A 96 0.10 -11.62 -9.40
N GLY A 97 0.52 -10.73 -10.29
CA GLY A 97 0.00 -9.36 -10.35
C GLY A 97 -1.51 -9.29 -10.61
N ILE A 98 -2.02 -10.09 -11.55
CA ILE A 98 -3.46 -10.21 -11.82
C ILE A 98 -4.19 -10.77 -10.61
N PHE A 99 -3.67 -11.84 -10.00
CA PHE A 99 -4.28 -12.45 -8.81
C PHE A 99 -4.40 -11.44 -7.67
N ASN A 100 -3.31 -10.73 -7.37
CA ASN A 100 -3.26 -9.69 -6.34
C ASN A 100 -4.24 -8.55 -6.65
N ILE A 101 -4.35 -8.12 -7.91
CA ILE A 101 -5.37 -7.13 -8.32
C ILE A 101 -6.78 -7.63 -8.02
N VAL A 102 -7.12 -8.86 -8.40
CA VAL A 102 -8.46 -9.43 -8.16
C VAL A 102 -8.75 -9.53 -6.65
N GLU A 103 -7.75 -9.97 -5.87
CA GLU A 103 -7.87 -10.04 -4.42
C GLU A 103 -8.12 -8.66 -3.80
N GLN A 104 -7.30 -7.66 -4.16
CA GLN A 104 -7.45 -6.31 -3.62
C GLN A 104 -8.74 -5.64 -4.11
N LEU A 105 -9.16 -5.85 -5.37
CA LEU A 105 -10.47 -5.40 -5.88
C LEU A 105 -11.62 -5.99 -5.06
N THR A 106 -11.54 -7.28 -4.72
CA THR A 106 -12.54 -7.94 -3.88
C THR A 106 -12.59 -7.31 -2.49
N ARG A 107 -11.43 -7.07 -1.88
CA ARG A 107 -11.32 -6.43 -0.54
C ARG A 107 -11.91 -5.01 -0.53
N ILE A 108 -11.64 -4.19 -1.54
CA ILE A 108 -12.21 -2.82 -1.60
C ILE A 108 -13.68 -2.78 -1.99
N SER A 109 -14.23 -3.88 -2.53
CA SER A 109 -15.63 -3.95 -2.92
C SER A 109 -16.58 -4.16 -1.73
N PHE A 110 -16.06 -4.46 -0.54
CA PHE A 110 -16.87 -4.47 0.66
C PHE A 110 -17.38 -3.05 1.02
N PRO A 111 -18.58 -2.92 1.60
CA PRO A 111 -19.48 -4.01 1.97
C PRO A 111 -20.53 -4.37 0.90
N TYR A 112 -20.90 -3.44 0.02
CA TYR A 112 -22.04 -3.62 -0.89
C TYR A 112 -21.64 -3.82 -2.36
N LEU A 113 -20.52 -3.23 -2.80
CA LEU A 113 -20.09 -3.34 -4.20
C LEU A 113 -19.70 -4.77 -4.59
N ILE A 114 -19.29 -5.61 -3.63
CA ILE A 114 -18.93 -7.00 -3.88
C ILE A 114 -20.08 -7.80 -4.51
N PHE A 115 -21.32 -7.46 -4.16
CA PHE A 115 -22.51 -8.05 -4.77
C PHE A 115 -22.88 -7.36 -6.08
N LEU A 116 -22.75 -6.05 -6.18
CA LEU A 116 -23.23 -5.29 -7.34
C LEU A 116 -22.27 -5.37 -8.55
N ILE A 117 -20.95 -5.36 -8.33
CA ILE A 117 -19.95 -5.35 -9.41
C ILE A 117 -20.08 -6.57 -10.33
N PRO A 118 -20.20 -7.83 -9.84
CA PRO A 118 -20.36 -8.99 -10.73
C PRO A 118 -21.55 -8.86 -11.68
N PHE A 119 -22.72 -8.45 -11.18
CA PHE A 119 -23.90 -8.22 -12.01
C PHE A 119 -23.73 -7.01 -12.93
N GLY A 120 -23.09 -5.95 -12.45
CA GLY A 120 -22.73 -4.78 -13.24
C GLY A 120 -21.87 -5.13 -14.44
N ILE A 121 -20.85 -5.96 -14.25
CA ILE A 121 -20.00 -6.49 -15.32
C ILE A 121 -20.85 -7.27 -16.33
N ILE A 122 -21.64 -8.24 -15.88
CA ILE A 122 -22.48 -9.06 -16.77
C ILE A 122 -23.44 -8.20 -17.61
N PHE A 123 -24.07 -7.20 -16.98
CA PHE A 123 -25.03 -6.33 -17.65
C PHE A 123 -24.37 -5.29 -18.55
N SER A 124 -23.19 -4.80 -18.20
CA SER A 124 -22.43 -3.84 -19.02
C SER A 124 -21.95 -4.42 -20.37
N LEU A 125 -21.81 -5.75 -20.46
CA LEU A 125 -21.45 -6.45 -21.70
C LEU A 125 -22.63 -6.59 -22.67
N ARG A 126 -23.86 -6.27 -22.25
CA ARG A 126 -25.06 -6.36 -23.07
C ARG A 126 -25.57 -4.95 -23.35
N ALA A 127 -26.00 -4.71 -24.59
CA ALA A 127 -26.70 -3.49 -24.93
C ALA A 127 -28.03 -3.44 -24.14
N PHE A 128 -28.21 -2.37 -23.38
CA PHE A 128 -29.41 -2.06 -22.62
C PHE A 128 -29.73 -0.58 -22.84
N ASP A 129 -30.79 -0.02 -22.24
CA ASP A 129 -31.17 1.40 -22.39
C ASP A 129 -30.13 2.42 -21.88
N GLN A 130 -28.91 1.94 -21.59
CA GLN A 130 -27.72 2.73 -21.31
C GLN A 130 -27.03 3.17 -22.59
N THR A 131 -26.42 4.34 -22.54
CA THR A 131 -25.59 4.86 -23.60
C THR A 131 -24.27 4.09 -23.68
N GLN A 132 -24.20 3.09 -24.58
CA GLN A 132 -23.07 2.16 -24.72
C GLN A 132 -21.70 2.84 -24.78
N LYS A 133 -21.63 4.05 -25.36
CA LYS A 133 -20.42 4.88 -25.39
C LYS A 133 -19.82 5.10 -24.00
N PHE A 134 -20.62 5.42 -22.99
CA PHE A 134 -20.10 5.68 -21.63
C PHE A 134 -19.76 4.39 -20.91
N VAL A 135 -20.54 3.32 -21.11
CA VAL A 135 -20.25 1.99 -20.54
C VAL A 135 -18.92 1.46 -21.08
N ASN A 136 -18.69 1.57 -22.39
CA ASN A 136 -17.44 1.19 -23.03
C ASN A 136 -16.27 2.08 -22.59
N ALA A 137 -16.49 3.39 -22.43
CA ALA A 137 -15.46 4.28 -21.87
C ALA A 137 -15.07 3.87 -20.44
N ASN A 138 -16.04 3.46 -19.62
CA ASN A 138 -15.78 2.94 -18.26
C ASN A 138 -14.96 1.64 -18.30
N TRP A 139 -15.30 0.73 -19.22
CA TRP A 139 -14.52 -0.49 -19.45
C TRP A 139 -13.08 -0.20 -19.87
N ILE A 140 -12.88 0.68 -20.85
CA ILE A 140 -11.53 1.08 -21.29
C ILE A 140 -10.76 1.66 -20.11
N LEU A 141 -11.39 2.51 -19.30
CA LEU A 141 -10.74 3.11 -18.15
C LEU A 141 -10.28 2.05 -17.14
N ILE A 142 -11.19 1.16 -16.72
CA ILE A 142 -10.89 0.13 -15.72
C ILE A 142 -9.86 -0.87 -16.26
N LEU A 143 -10.02 -1.38 -17.49
CA LEU A 143 -9.11 -2.40 -18.02
C LEU A 143 -7.70 -1.85 -18.28
N THR A 144 -7.59 -0.65 -18.86
CA THR A 144 -6.27 -0.06 -19.11
C THR A 144 -5.56 0.28 -17.80
N THR A 145 -6.28 0.78 -16.79
CA THR A 145 -5.68 1.08 -15.49
C THR A 145 -5.19 -0.16 -14.78
N LEU A 146 -6.02 -1.21 -14.70
CA LEU A 146 -5.63 -2.47 -14.07
C LEU A 146 -4.44 -3.09 -14.81
N SER A 147 -4.45 -3.07 -16.15
CA SER A 147 -3.34 -3.56 -16.98
C SER A 147 -2.01 -2.86 -16.68
N LEU A 148 -2.01 -1.53 -16.57
CA LEU A 148 -0.81 -0.76 -16.23
C LEU A 148 -0.28 -1.03 -14.81
N MET A 149 -1.11 -1.58 -13.93
CA MET A 149 -0.76 -1.86 -12.53
C MET A 149 -0.30 -3.30 -12.30
N VAL A 150 -0.39 -4.19 -13.29
CA VAL A 150 -0.11 -5.64 -13.13
C VAL A 150 1.27 -5.88 -12.52
N ILE A 151 2.33 -5.29 -13.10
CA ILE A 151 3.71 -5.44 -12.60
C ILE A 151 3.85 -4.86 -11.18
N ILE A 152 3.20 -3.74 -10.90
CA ILE A 152 3.27 -3.10 -9.58
C ILE A 152 2.61 -3.99 -8.53
N PHE A 153 1.44 -4.54 -8.83
CA PHE A 153 0.69 -5.39 -7.90
C PHE A 153 1.31 -6.76 -7.68
N ALA A 154 2.18 -7.22 -8.57
CA ALA A 154 2.97 -8.44 -8.33
C ALA A 154 3.89 -8.30 -7.11
N VAL A 155 4.38 -7.08 -6.85
CA VAL A 155 5.35 -6.80 -5.77
C VAL A 155 4.72 -6.01 -4.62
N ILE A 156 3.83 -5.07 -4.92
CA ILE A 156 3.19 -4.17 -3.94
C ILE A 156 1.67 -4.35 -4.01
N PRO A 157 1.11 -5.42 -3.40
CA PRO A 157 -0.33 -5.72 -3.43
C PRO A 157 -1.15 -4.83 -2.48
N GLU A 158 -0.98 -3.51 -2.58
CA GLU A 158 -1.64 -2.55 -1.70
C GLU A 158 -2.95 -2.01 -2.29
N ARG A 159 -4.06 -2.26 -1.60
CA ARG A 159 -5.40 -1.78 -1.97
C ARG A 159 -5.51 -0.26 -2.21
N ARG A 160 -4.68 0.56 -1.56
CA ARG A 160 -4.73 2.03 -1.70
C ARG A 160 -4.48 2.50 -3.14
N PHE A 161 -3.70 1.73 -3.91
CA PHE A 161 -3.46 2.03 -5.31
C PHE A 161 -4.68 1.77 -6.20
N LEU A 162 -5.73 1.11 -5.71
CA LEU A 162 -6.98 0.90 -6.47
C LEU A 162 -8.09 1.88 -6.08
N PHE A 163 -7.92 2.70 -5.04
CA PHE A 163 -8.98 3.59 -4.55
C PHE A 163 -9.47 4.60 -5.59
N TYR A 164 -8.60 5.05 -6.50
CA TYR A 164 -9.04 5.94 -7.57
C TYR A 164 -9.99 5.28 -8.59
N LEU A 165 -10.08 3.93 -8.60
CA LEU A 165 -11.04 3.20 -9.43
C LEU A 165 -12.44 3.17 -8.84
N PHE A 166 -12.60 3.53 -7.58
CA PHE A 166 -13.86 3.39 -6.86
C PHE A 166 -15.05 4.08 -7.57
N PRO A 167 -14.95 5.32 -8.09
CA PRO A 167 -16.05 5.93 -8.84
C PRO A 167 -16.47 5.13 -10.07
N PHE A 168 -15.52 4.51 -10.76
CA PHE A 168 -15.76 3.73 -11.98
C PHE A 168 -16.34 2.35 -11.68
N LEU A 169 -15.95 1.76 -10.54
CA LEU A 169 -16.57 0.54 -10.00
C LEU A 169 -18.00 0.82 -9.52
N ILE A 170 -18.27 1.98 -8.92
CA ILE A 170 -19.63 2.41 -8.55
C ILE A 170 -20.51 2.53 -9.78
N ILE A 171 -20.00 3.05 -10.91
CA ILE A 171 -20.76 3.07 -12.18
C ILE A 171 -21.24 1.66 -12.52
N PHE A 172 -20.39 0.63 -12.46
CA PHE A 172 -20.85 -0.76 -12.62
C PHE A 172 -21.86 -1.18 -11.56
N GLY A 173 -21.67 -0.77 -10.30
CA GLY A 173 -22.62 -1.04 -9.23
C GLY A 173 -24.02 -0.45 -9.44
N THR A 174 -24.14 0.66 -10.19
CA THR A 174 -25.43 1.29 -10.49
C THR A 174 -26.21 0.59 -11.61
N ILE A 175 -25.55 -0.06 -12.56
CA ILE A 175 -26.18 -0.80 -13.67
C ILE A 175 -27.21 -1.84 -13.20
N PRO A 176 -26.89 -2.76 -12.27
CA PRO A 176 -27.87 -3.75 -11.80
C PRO A 176 -29.01 -3.11 -11.01
N ILE A 177 -28.75 -2.01 -10.28
CA ILE A 177 -29.79 -1.27 -9.56
C ILE A 177 -30.77 -0.66 -10.57
N GLN A 178 -30.26 0.05 -11.58
CA GLN A 178 -31.09 0.63 -12.64
C GLN A 178 -31.96 -0.44 -13.29
N ARG A 179 -31.35 -1.56 -13.70
CA ARG A 179 -32.06 -2.67 -14.34
C ARG A 179 -33.18 -3.24 -13.45
N LEU A 180 -32.88 -3.48 -12.17
CA LEU A 180 -33.85 -4.01 -11.22
C LEU A 180 -35.03 -3.03 -11.04
N ILE A 181 -34.76 -1.73 -10.94
CA ILE A 181 -35.80 -0.72 -10.75
C ILE A 181 -36.63 -0.50 -12.00
N GLU A 182 -36.01 -0.40 -13.17
CA GLU A 182 -36.73 -0.08 -14.41
C GLU A 182 -37.53 -1.27 -14.97
N TYR A 183 -36.97 -2.48 -14.89
CA TYR A 183 -37.52 -3.66 -15.57
C TYR A 183 -37.87 -4.82 -14.63
N GLY A 184 -37.34 -4.84 -13.41
CA GLY A 184 -37.54 -5.95 -12.48
C GLY A 184 -36.74 -7.20 -12.85
N LEU A 185 -37.24 -8.35 -12.40
CA LEU A 185 -36.76 -9.69 -12.74
C LEU A 185 -37.77 -10.40 -13.64
N SER A 186 -37.42 -11.58 -14.15
CA SER A 186 -38.35 -12.41 -14.93
C SER A 186 -39.62 -12.78 -14.15
N THR A 187 -39.55 -12.79 -12.82
CA THR A 187 -40.64 -13.19 -11.92
C THR A 187 -41.49 -12.03 -11.41
N PHE A 188 -41.00 -10.79 -11.46
CA PHE A 188 -41.74 -9.63 -10.99
C PHE A 188 -41.21 -8.33 -11.59
N SER A 189 -42.06 -7.31 -11.68
CA SER A 189 -41.65 -5.95 -12.03
C SER A 189 -42.34 -4.92 -11.13
N PHE A 190 -41.70 -3.77 -10.94
CA PHE A 190 -42.24 -2.69 -10.12
C PHE A 190 -43.22 -1.83 -10.90
N THR A 191 -44.36 -1.51 -10.28
CA THR A 191 -45.25 -0.45 -10.77
C THR A 191 -44.57 0.92 -10.67
N HIS A 192 -45.05 1.92 -11.41
CA HIS A 192 -44.46 3.26 -11.43
C HIS A 192 -44.34 3.90 -10.02
N LYS A 193 -45.30 3.64 -9.12
CA LYS A 193 -45.23 4.12 -7.72
C LYS A 193 -44.20 3.36 -6.89
N GLN A 194 -44.07 2.04 -7.12
CA GLN A 194 -43.15 1.18 -6.37
C GLN A 194 -41.68 1.43 -6.73
N LYS A 195 -41.37 1.82 -7.98
CA LYS A 195 -39.99 2.09 -8.44
C LYS A 195 -39.24 3.04 -7.51
N ASN A 196 -39.87 4.17 -7.15
CA ASN A 196 -39.26 5.17 -6.27
C ASN A 196 -39.04 4.63 -4.85
N SER A 197 -40.04 3.94 -4.29
CA SER A 197 -39.93 3.33 -2.95
C SER A 197 -38.85 2.25 -2.90
N SER A 198 -38.77 1.40 -3.92
CA SER A 198 -37.75 0.35 -4.03
C SER A 198 -36.35 0.93 -4.14
N LEU A 199 -36.16 1.99 -4.93
CA LEU A 199 -34.87 2.67 -5.03
C LEU A 199 -34.44 3.25 -3.68
N LEU A 200 -35.37 3.89 -2.95
CA LEU A 200 -35.10 4.44 -1.62
C LEU A 200 -34.70 3.33 -0.64
N ILE A 201 -35.39 2.19 -0.66
CA ILE A 201 -35.06 1.03 0.18
C ILE A 201 -33.65 0.51 -0.14
N ILE A 202 -33.28 0.36 -1.41
CA ILE A 202 -31.94 -0.09 -1.80
C ILE A 202 -30.87 0.88 -1.31
N ILE A 203 -31.09 2.20 -1.48
CA ILE A 203 -30.16 3.22 -0.98
C ILE A 203 -30.02 3.14 0.54
N LEU A 204 -31.12 2.95 1.26
CA LEU A 204 -31.10 2.79 2.72
C LEU A 204 -30.29 1.55 3.14
N ILE A 205 -30.45 0.42 2.44
CA ILE A 205 -29.66 -0.80 2.68
C ILE A 205 -28.17 -0.53 2.45
N VAL A 206 -27.81 0.15 1.35
CA VAL A 206 -26.42 0.51 1.06
C VAL A 206 -25.82 1.37 2.16
N ILE A 207 -26.57 2.36 2.66
CA ILE A 207 -26.14 3.23 3.77
C ILE A 207 -25.95 2.40 5.05
N ILE A 208 -26.92 1.55 5.42
CA ILE A 208 -26.83 0.71 6.63
C ILE A 208 -25.64 -0.23 6.56
N LEU A 209 -25.44 -0.94 5.43
CA LEU A 209 -24.28 -1.82 5.24
C LEU A 209 -22.96 -1.06 5.35
N SER A 210 -22.90 0.15 4.78
CA SER A 210 -21.72 1.01 4.84
C SER A 210 -21.43 1.48 6.27
N SER A 211 -22.46 1.92 7.00
CA SER A 211 -22.32 2.33 8.41
C SER A 211 -21.88 1.18 9.31
N LEU A 212 -22.48 -0.01 9.16
CA LEU A 212 -22.07 -1.21 9.91
C LEU A 212 -20.64 -1.61 9.59
N PHE A 213 -20.22 -1.50 8.33
CA PHE A 213 -18.84 -1.77 7.96
C PHE A 213 -17.86 -0.78 8.59
N LEU A 214 -18.21 0.52 8.63
CA LEU A 214 -17.37 1.56 9.25
C LEU A 214 -17.15 1.32 10.74
N THR A 215 -18.13 0.77 11.48
CA THR A 215 -17.95 0.46 12.91
C THR A 215 -16.83 -0.54 13.20
N ARG A 216 -16.33 -1.27 12.20
CA ARG A 216 -15.18 -2.17 12.35
C ARG A 216 -13.83 -1.44 12.31
N TYR A 217 -13.77 -0.23 11.77
CA TYR A 217 -12.51 0.38 11.35
C TYR A 217 -11.89 1.39 12.33
N ASP A 218 -12.46 1.63 13.51
CA ASP A 218 -12.08 2.84 14.25
C ASP A 218 -12.18 2.79 15.78
N ILE A 219 -11.97 1.64 16.41
CA ILE A 219 -11.69 1.63 17.85
C ILE A 219 -10.19 1.55 18.02
N GLN A 220 -9.48 2.66 17.76
CA GLN A 220 -8.07 2.76 18.11
C GLN A 220 -7.99 2.75 19.64
N ASP A 221 -7.47 1.66 20.19
CA ASP A 221 -7.48 1.43 21.62
C ASP A 221 -6.56 2.44 22.33
N GLN A 222 -7.16 3.34 23.11
CA GLN A 222 -6.39 4.38 23.81
C GLN A 222 -5.35 3.78 24.76
N SER A 223 -5.65 2.63 25.37
CA SER A 223 -4.71 1.97 26.29
C SER A 223 -3.49 1.41 25.54
N GLU A 224 -3.71 0.83 24.37
CA GLU A 224 -2.62 0.33 23.52
C GLU A 224 -1.74 1.49 23.00
N GLN A 225 -2.34 2.63 22.64
CA GLN A 225 -1.56 3.81 22.24
C GLN A 225 -0.68 4.35 23.37
N GLN A 226 -1.20 4.37 24.60
CA GLN A 226 -0.43 4.79 25.77
C GLN A 226 0.75 3.84 26.01
N GLU A 227 0.51 2.52 25.92
CA GLU A 227 1.57 1.51 25.99
C GLU A 227 2.62 1.72 24.87
N GLN A 228 2.21 1.95 23.62
CA GLN A 228 3.14 2.27 22.51
C GLN A 228 4.03 3.48 22.83
N ILE A 229 3.47 4.55 23.41
CA ILE A 229 4.22 5.75 23.79
C ILE A 229 5.20 5.45 24.93
N GLU A 230 4.75 4.72 25.96
CA GLU A 230 5.59 4.32 27.09
C GLU A 230 6.75 3.42 26.65
N PHE A 231 6.48 2.45 25.80
CA PHE A 231 7.50 1.58 25.21
C PHE A 231 8.59 2.39 24.51
N ILE A 232 8.22 3.36 23.66
CA ILE A 232 9.21 4.16 22.92
C ILE A 232 10.03 5.04 23.87
N LYS A 233 9.45 5.59 24.94
CA LYS A 233 10.23 6.30 25.97
C LYS A 233 11.29 5.39 26.59
N LEU A 234 10.88 4.21 27.05
CA LEU A 234 11.77 3.23 27.65
C LEU A 234 12.87 2.77 26.69
N LEU A 235 12.52 2.59 25.42
CA LEU A 235 13.46 2.15 24.38
C LEU A 235 14.49 3.25 24.09
N ASN A 236 14.05 4.49 23.90
CA ASN A 236 14.91 5.65 23.59
C ASN A 236 15.98 5.91 24.66
N ASP A 237 15.68 5.57 25.92
CA ASP A 237 16.61 5.71 27.04
C ASP A 237 17.61 4.53 27.15
N ARG A 238 17.31 3.39 26.54
CA ARG A 238 18.07 2.13 26.69
C ARG A 238 18.95 1.79 25.51
N ILE A 239 18.60 2.24 24.31
CA ILE A 239 19.33 1.89 23.10
C ILE A 239 19.81 3.13 22.34
N SER A 240 20.94 2.96 21.68
CA SER A 240 21.43 3.88 20.64
C SER A 240 21.98 3.05 19.48
N GLY A 241 21.58 3.39 18.26
CA GLY A 241 22.01 2.74 17.03
C GLY A 241 20.88 2.42 16.05
N LYS A 242 21.20 1.57 15.07
CA LYS A 242 20.28 1.13 14.02
C LYS A 242 19.37 0.01 14.52
N ILE A 243 18.07 0.11 14.23
CA ILE A 243 17.05 -0.87 14.63
C ILE A 243 16.14 -1.24 13.45
N LEU A 244 15.73 -2.51 13.41
CA LEU A 244 14.69 -2.99 12.52
C LEU A 244 13.34 -2.91 13.24
N ASP A 245 12.35 -2.30 12.60
CA ASP A 245 10.96 -2.31 13.06
C ASP A 245 10.17 -3.44 12.38
N ALA A 246 9.96 -4.55 13.08
CA ALA A 246 9.10 -5.63 12.62
C ALA A 246 7.72 -5.54 13.29
N GLY A 247 6.76 -4.98 12.55
CA GLY A 247 5.35 -4.96 12.97
C GLY A 247 4.90 -3.66 13.63
N ASN A 248 5.37 -2.52 13.12
CA ASN A 248 5.02 -1.16 13.58
C ASN A 248 5.29 -0.93 15.07
N THR A 249 6.31 -1.60 15.61
CA THR A 249 6.77 -1.46 17.00
C THR A 249 7.20 -0.02 17.31
N LEU A 250 7.75 0.69 16.32
CA LEU A 250 8.34 2.02 16.51
C LEU A 250 7.40 3.17 16.14
N LYS A 251 6.11 2.90 15.91
CA LYS A 251 5.12 3.91 15.51
C LYS A 251 5.03 5.11 16.46
N GLY A 252 5.27 4.89 17.76
CA GLY A 252 5.27 5.93 18.78
C GLY A 252 6.48 6.88 18.76
N ILE A 253 7.51 6.62 17.95
CA ILE A 253 8.72 7.46 17.92
C ILE A 253 8.44 8.89 17.47
N ASN A 254 7.54 9.05 16.51
CA ASN A 254 7.10 10.37 16.05
C ASN A 254 6.41 11.14 17.19
N TYR A 255 5.72 10.46 18.10
CA TYR A 255 5.10 11.12 19.24
C TYR A 255 6.15 11.74 20.17
N LEU A 256 7.29 11.06 20.41
CA LEU A 256 8.39 11.64 21.19
C LEU A 256 8.92 12.90 20.53
N ASN A 257 9.31 12.80 19.26
CA ASN A 257 9.94 13.91 18.52
C ASN A 257 9.01 15.13 18.39
N LEU A 258 7.69 14.90 18.32
CA LEU A 258 6.68 15.97 18.24
C LEU A 258 6.25 16.53 19.61
N SER A 259 6.41 15.75 20.68
CA SER A 259 6.03 16.18 22.05
C SER A 259 7.13 16.94 22.76
N GLU A 260 8.32 17.06 22.17
CA GLU A 260 9.42 17.85 22.72
C GLU A 260 9.04 19.34 22.84
N PRO A 261 9.26 20.00 23.99
CA PRO A 261 8.92 21.40 24.19
C PRO A 261 9.50 22.35 23.14
N ASN A 262 10.67 22.02 22.60
CA ASN A 262 11.40 22.79 21.59
C ASN A 262 11.32 22.16 20.20
N THR A 263 10.26 21.39 19.90
CA THR A 263 10.11 20.73 18.60
C THR A 263 10.18 21.72 17.43
N LYS A 264 10.93 21.35 16.40
CA LYS A 264 11.03 22.08 15.12
C LYS A 264 9.77 21.95 14.26
N PHE A 265 8.73 21.28 14.75
CA PHE A 265 7.47 21.11 14.02
C PHE A 265 6.86 22.45 13.57
N ARG A 266 6.88 23.47 14.44
CA ARG A 266 6.33 24.81 14.12
C ARG A 266 7.17 25.58 13.09
N SER A 267 8.40 25.13 12.83
CA SER A 267 9.34 25.76 11.92
C SER A 267 9.49 25.00 10.59
N ILE A 268 8.64 24.00 10.31
CA ILE A 268 8.59 23.32 9.01
C ILE A 268 8.32 24.35 7.91
N GLY A 269 9.17 24.38 6.88
CA GLY A 269 9.07 25.35 5.78
C GLY A 269 9.83 26.66 6.00
N GLN A 270 10.45 26.85 7.18
CA GLN A 270 11.50 27.86 7.38
C GLN A 270 12.84 27.28 6.89
N GLU A 271 13.78 28.16 6.48
CA GLU A 271 15.05 27.83 5.82
C GLU A 271 15.68 26.50 6.27
N GLY A 272 15.63 25.48 5.39
CA GLY A 272 16.28 24.18 5.58
C GLY A 272 15.57 23.18 6.51
N ILE A 273 14.47 23.55 7.17
CA ILE A 273 13.73 22.65 8.06
C ILE A 273 12.64 21.91 7.28
N ILE A 274 12.97 20.68 6.92
CA ILE A 274 12.09 19.72 6.24
C ILE A 274 11.48 18.73 7.23
N MET A 275 10.34 18.11 6.87
CA MET A 275 9.63 17.16 7.74
C MET A 275 10.54 16.05 8.28
N SER A 276 11.45 15.52 7.47
CA SER A 276 12.40 14.49 7.90
C SER A 276 13.34 14.95 9.01
N SER A 277 13.68 16.25 9.07
CA SER A 277 14.51 16.82 10.14
C SER A 277 13.76 16.94 11.48
N VAL A 278 12.43 17.01 11.45
CA VAL A 278 11.58 17.08 12.65
C VAL A 278 11.30 15.68 13.20
N LEU A 279 11.19 14.68 12.32
CA LEU A 279 10.93 13.30 12.70
C LEU A 279 12.22 12.50 12.96
N TYR A 280 13.38 13.12 12.82
CA TYR A 280 14.66 12.50 13.13
C TYR A 280 14.81 12.28 14.63
N ASN A 281 15.18 11.07 15.03
CA ASN A 281 15.55 10.73 16.40
C ASN A 281 17.06 10.49 16.45
N GLU A 282 17.77 11.14 17.39
CA GLU A 282 19.23 11.07 17.48
C GLU A 282 19.73 9.70 17.97
N ASN A 283 18.95 9.02 18.82
CA ASN A 283 19.34 7.75 19.42
C ASN A 283 19.00 6.56 18.53
N ILE A 284 17.83 6.59 17.90
CA ILE A 284 17.24 5.46 17.19
C ILE A 284 17.17 5.77 15.69
N ASN A 285 17.90 4.99 14.89
CA ASN A 285 17.82 5.04 13.45
C ASN A 285 17.09 3.80 12.91
N VAL A 286 15.88 3.98 12.38
CA VAL A 286 15.09 2.87 11.83
C VAL A 286 15.55 2.56 10.41
N ILE A 287 15.99 1.33 10.18
CA ILE A 287 16.40 0.85 8.86
C ILE A 287 15.72 -0.48 8.55
N ASN A 288 15.49 -0.74 7.27
CA ASN A 288 15.00 -2.03 6.79
C ASN A 288 16.15 -2.78 6.12
N ILE A 289 16.25 -4.08 6.38
CA ILE A 289 17.26 -4.95 5.79
C ILE A 289 16.55 -6.09 5.08
N PHE A 290 16.91 -6.36 3.83
CA PHE A 290 16.39 -7.49 3.09
C PHE A 290 17.28 -8.72 3.29
N GLY A 291 16.67 -9.88 3.48
CA GLY A 291 17.36 -11.18 3.47
C GLY A 291 16.39 -12.30 3.13
N SER A 292 16.77 -13.17 2.18
CA SER A 292 15.99 -14.32 1.73
C SER A 292 15.85 -15.40 2.81
N THR A 293 16.86 -15.52 3.67
CA THR A 293 16.87 -16.41 4.83
C THR A 293 17.28 -15.64 6.07
N LEU A 294 17.05 -16.19 7.27
CA LEU A 294 17.53 -15.59 8.50
C LEU A 294 19.05 -15.39 8.48
N ASN A 295 19.81 -16.35 7.94
CA ASN A 295 21.26 -16.22 7.84
C ASN A 295 21.69 -15.08 6.92
N ASP A 296 21.05 -14.95 5.75
CA ASP A 296 21.33 -13.84 4.82
C ASP A 296 20.96 -12.50 5.46
N PHE A 297 19.81 -12.47 6.15
CA PHE A 297 19.35 -11.30 6.87
C PHE A 297 20.36 -10.86 7.94
N ILE A 298 20.89 -11.77 8.78
CA ILE A 298 21.87 -11.43 9.81
C ILE A 298 23.20 -10.98 9.20
N LEU A 299 23.66 -11.61 8.12
CA LEU A 299 24.88 -11.19 7.42
C LEU A 299 24.73 -9.78 6.79
N ASN A 300 23.60 -9.51 6.15
CA ASN A 300 23.30 -8.19 5.59
C ASN A 300 23.13 -7.14 6.71
N SER A 301 22.59 -7.54 7.85
CA SER A 301 22.44 -6.72 9.05
C SER A 301 23.81 -6.29 9.60
N GLU A 302 24.79 -7.19 9.60
CA GLU A 302 26.16 -6.91 10.03
C GLU A 302 26.83 -5.85 9.15
N GLN A 303 26.71 -5.99 7.82
CA GLN A 303 27.25 -5.03 6.85
C GLN A 303 26.67 -3.63 7.04
N GLU A 304 25.39 -3.56 7.39
CA GLU A 304 24.67 -2.31 7.62
C GLU A 304 24.76 -1.82 9.07
N ASN A 305 25.52 -2.48 9.94
CA ASN A 305 25.63 -2.17 11.37
C ASN A 305 24.27 -2.11 12.08
N LEU A 306 23.31 -2.93 11.66
CA LEU A 306 22.06 -3.10 12.39
C LEU A 306 22.38 -3.67 13.77
N LYS A 307 21.88 -3.04 14.83
CA LYS A 307 22.21 -3.45 16.19
C LYS A 307 21.05 -4.15 16.90
N TYR A 308 19.83 -3.69 16.61
CA TYR A 308 18.64 -4.18 17.30
C TYR A 308 17.54 -4.63 16.33
N ILE A 309 16.71 -5.56 16.81
CA ILE A 309 15.50 -6.01 16.13
C ILE A 309 14.35 -5.87 17.12
N ALA A 310 13.35 -5.05 16.81
CA ALA A 310 12.09 -5.00 17.56
C ALA A 310 11.02 -5.80 16.83
N ILE A 311 10.38 -6.73 17.54
CA ILE A 311 9.41 -7.66 16.97
C ILE A 311 8.09 -7.55 17.75
N ASN A 312 7.02 -7.19 17.04
CA ASN A 312 5.65 -7.18 17.56
C ASN A 312 4.98 -8.56 17.35
N GLU A 313 4.43 -9.15 18.41
CA GLU A 313 3.69 -10.42 18.36
C GLU A 313 2.62 -10.45 17.26
N GLU A 314 1.79 -9.40 17.21
CA GLU A 314 0.65 -9.31 16.28
C GLU A 314 1.02 -8.66 14.94
N GLY A 315 2.23 -8.09 14.85
CA GLY A 315 2.66 -7.24 13.72
C GLY A 315 3.55 -7.95 12.71
N ILE A 316 4.00 -9.17 12.96
CA ILE A 316 4.81 -9.94 12.01
C ILE A 316 3.93 -10.39 10.85
N THR A 317 3.81 -9.54 9.84
CA THR A 317 3.26 -9.98 8.56
C THR A 317 4.30 -10.86 7.88
N GLU A 318 3.93 -12.11 7.57
CA GLU A 318 4.74 -13.12 6.87
C GLU A 318 5.39 -12.63 5.56
N ILE A 319 4.95 -11.48 5.04
CA ILE A 319 5.35 -10.91 3.74
C ILE A 319 6.78 -10.35 3.74
N TRP A 320 7.30 -9.84 4.87
CA TRP A 320 8.64 -9.20 4.89
C TRP A 320 9.70 -10.03 5.59
N TYR A 321 9.35 -10.64 6.72
CA TYR A 321 10.30 -11.35 7.57
C TYR A 321 9.66 -12.61 8.15
N PRO A 322 9.44 -13.66 7.33
CA PRO A 322 8.73 -14.86 7.76
C PRO A 322 9.43 -15.60 8.91
N PHE A 323 10.73 -15.37 9.11
CA PHE A 323 11.53 -15.97 10.18
C PHE A 323 11.45 -15.22 11.53
N LEU A 324 10.98 -13.97 11.57
CA LEU A 324 10.95 -13.20 12.82
C LEU A 324 9.84 -13.67 13.78
N SER A 325 8.78 -14.30 13.27
CA SER A 325 7.74 -14.93 14.11
C SER A 325 8.32 -16.08 14.93
N ASP A 326 9.15 -16.93 14.30
CA ASP A 326 9.82 -18.01 15.01
C ASP A 326 10.80 -17.49 16.05
N ILE A 327 11.51 -16.38 15.78
CA ILE A 327 12.38 -15.74 16.79
C ILE A 327 11.58 -15.25 17.99
N TYR A 328 10.41 -14.65 17.78
CA TYR A 328 9.57 -14.15 18.86
C TYR A 328 9.12 -15.27 19.81
N GLU A 329 8.68 -16.42 19.26
CA GLU A 329 8.18 -17.56 20.04
C GLU A 329 9.32 -18.44 20.61
N ASN A 330 10.37 -18.65 19.82
CA ASN A 330 11.44 -19.62 20.11
C ASN A 330 12.80 -18.95 20.35
N GLU A 331 12.82 -17.80 21.04
CA GLU A 331 14.02 -16.98 21.28
C GLU A 331 15.24 -17.76 21.81
N GLN A 332 15.00 -18.83 22.59
CA GLN A 332 16.06 -19.70 23.15
C GLN A 332 16.89 -20.42 22.09
N ASN A 333 16.31 -20.67 20.90
CA ASN A 333 17.01 -21.30 19.78
C ASN A 333 18.01 -20.35 19.09
N TYR A 334 17.89 -19.04 19.35
CA TYR A 334 18.66 -17.99 18.71
C TYR A 334 19.62 -17.35 19.70
N SER A 335 20.60 -18.13 20.16
CA SER A 335 21.46 -17.70 21.27
C SER A 335 22.33 -16.46 20.98
N TYR A 336 22.47 -16.05 19.71
CA TYR A 336 23.11 -14.82 19.25
C TYR A 336 22.18 -13.59 19.25
N LEU A 337 20.89 -13.76 19.57
CA LEU A 337 19.92 -12.67 19.74
C LEU A 337 19.65 -12.51 21.24
N LYS A 338 20.28 -11.50 21.85
CA LYS A 338 20.12 -11.22 23.27
C LYS A 338 18.87 -10.37 23.48
N LYS A 339 17.84 -10.92 24.15
CA LYS A 339 16.67 -10.14 24.56
C LYS A 339 17.07 -9.05 25.56
N ILE A 340 16.79 -7.79 25.21
CA ILE A 340 17.11 -6.62 26.05
C ILE A 340 15.86 -5.92 26.60
N LEU A 341 14.70 -6.17 25.99
CA LEU A 341 13.42 -5.63 26.42
C LEU A 341 12.30 -6.60 26.03
N ASP A 342 11.38 -6.86 26.95
CA ASP A 342 10.17 -7.65 26.72
C ASP A 342 8.99 -6.95 27.41
N THR A 343 8.01 -6.48 26.63
CA THR A 343 6.87 -5.75 27.20
C THR A 343 5.97 -6.64 28.04
N ASN A 344 5.96 -7.95 27.83
CA ASN A 344 5.25 -8.89 28.72
C ASN A 344 5.86 -8.90 30.12
N GLU A 345 7.19 -8.92 30.21
CA GLU A 345 7.92 -8.89 31.48
C GLU A 345 7.76 -7.54 32.20
N LEU A 346 7.55 -6.46 31.43
CA LEU A 346 7.28 -5.11 31.95
C LEU A 346 5.80 -4.86 32.32
N GLY A 347 4.92 -5.84 32.11
CA GLY A 347 3.51 -5.77 32.52
C GLY A 347 2.56 -5.08 31.54
N PHE A 348 2.99 -4.87 30.29
CA PHE A 348 2.14 -4.33 29.23
C PHE A 348 1.05 -5.34 28.89
N LYS A 349 -0.17 -4.87 28.61
CA LYS A 349 -1.33 -5.73 28.43
C LYS A 349 -1.65 -6.01 26.97
N LYS A 350 -1.50 -5.02 26.09
CA LYS A 350 -1.92 -5.11 24.68
C LYS A 350 -0.74 -5.01 23.73
N PHE A 351 0.21 -4.13 24.02
CA PHE A 351 1.35 -3.92 23.14
C PHE A 351 2.47 -4.91 23.46
N LYS A 352 2.51 -6.03 22.71
CA LYS A 352 3.40 -7.18 22.92
C LYS A 352 4.60 -7.12 21.99
N VAL A 353 5.73 -6.69 22.52
CA VAL A 353 6.95 -6.44 21.76
C VAL A 353 8.16 -6.99 22.50
N LYS A 354 9.05 -7.64 21.75
CA LYS A 354 10.38 -8.02 22.22
C LYS A 354 11.44 -7.29 21.42
N VAL A 355 12.49 -6.84 22.09
CA VAL A 355 13.65 -6.21 21.45
C VAL A 355 14.88 -7.05 21.72
N PHE A 356 15.60 -7.37 20.64
CA PHE A 356 16.81 -8.18 20.65
C PHE A 356 18.00 -7.35 20.20
N GLU A 357 19.14 -7.51 20.88
CA GLU A 357 20.46 -7.05 20.45
C GLU A 357 21.18 -8.20 19.73
N ILE A 358 21.78 -7.93 18.57
CA ILE A 358 22.48 -8.95 17.77
C ILE A 358 23.93 -9.06 18.24
N ASP A 359 24.36 -10.28 18.59
CA ASP A 359 25.76 -10.62 18.86
C ASP A 359 26.38 -11.32 17.64
N TYR A 360 27.03 -10.52 16.78
CA TYR A 360 27.66 -11.01 15.56
C TYR A 360 28.81 -11.97 15.82
N ASN A 361 29.58 -11.79 16.91
CA ASN A 361 30.67 -12.69 17.25
C ASN A 361 30.13 -14.09 17.54
N LYS A 362 29.08 -14.15 18.37
CA LYS A 362 28.43 -15.41 18.70
C LYS A 362 27.74 -16.05 17.49
N PHE A 363 27.18 -15.24 16.59
CA PHE A 363 26.64 -15.73 15.33
C PHE A 363 27.70 -16.42 14.46
N HIS A 364 28.90 -15.85 14.36
CA HIS A 364 30.01 -16.46 13.61
C HIS A 364 30.57 -17.71 14.30
N GLU A 365 30.68 -17.72 15.63
CA GLU A 365 31.12 -18.90 16.42
C GLU A 365 30.20 -20.12 16.24
N LEU A 366 28.89 -19.90 16.11
CA LEU A 366 27.93 -20.99 15.88
C LEU A 366 27.97 -21.55 14.44
N ARG A 367 28.68 -20.87 13.53
CA ARG A 367 28.81 -21.24 12.12
C ARG A 367 30.19 -21.77 11.74
N SER A 368 31.20 -21.57 12.58
CA SER A 368 32.52 -22.20 12.47
C SER A 368 32.48 -23.65 12.95
#